data_AF-A0AAE0DRQ6-F1
#
_entry.id   AF-A0AAE0DRQ6-F1
#
_cell.length_a   1.000
_cell.length_b   1.000
_cell.length_c   1.000
_cell.angle_alpha   90.00
_cell.angle_beta   90.00
_cell.angle_gamma   90.00
#
_symmetry.space_group_name_H-M   'P 1'
#
loop_
_entity.id
_entity.type
_entity.pdbx_description
1 polymer ?
#
loop_
_entity_poly.entity_id
_entity_poly.type
_entity_poly.pdbx_seq_one_letter_code
_entity_poly.pdbx_strand_id
1 'polypeptide(L)'
;MIVHSNKRDQRCLNIVGRLTPVLLLSSIAATTIFSFYLIFPNPFPGIPKHDLQVQHKSLSIQTHQDHTILNCDLFSGTWIRDLEGSRYTNSSCATLPESKNCFKHGRMDKGFLNWRWKPESCDLPRFDPKNFLEMVRGNKMAFIGDSVAKNHMDSLLCLLSL
;
A
#
# COMPACT_ATOMS: atom_id res chain seq x y z
N MET A 1 -27.97 43.68 -51.47
CA MET A 1 -26.73 43.72 -50.66
C MET A 1 -26.09 42.35 -50.71
N ILE A 2 -25.11 42.14 -51.60
CA ILE A 2 -24.41 40.87 -51.76
C ILE A 2 -23.25 40.88 -50.76
N VAL A 3 -23.32 40.05 -49.71
CA VAL A 3 -22.20 39.85 -48.78
C VAL A 3 -21.13 39.05 -49.52
N HIS A 4 -20.00 39.70 -49.81
CA HIS A 4 -18.81 39.03 -50.32
C HIS A 4 -18.23 38.16 -49.18
N SER A 5 -18.38 36.84 -49.28
CA SER A 5 -17.72 35.90 -48.37
C SER A 5 -16.20 35.90 -48.65
N ASN A 6 -15.40 36.12 -47.61
CA ASN A 6 -13.96 36.30 -47.72
C ASN A 6 -13.26 34.95 -47.99
N LYS A 7 -12.31 34.91 -48.93
CA LYS A 7 -11.51 33.71 -49.30
C LYS A 7 -10.70 33.13 -48.12
N ARG A 8 -10.59 33.86 -47.00
CA ARG A 8 -10.05 33.40 -45.71
C ARG A 8 -11.07 32.56 -44.92
N ASP A 9 -12.34 32.96 -44.92
CA ASP A 9 -13.43 32.28 -44.20
C ASP A 9 -13.76 30.94 -44.86
N GLN A 10 -13.74 30.87 -46.19
CA GLN A 10 -13.89 29.62 -46.95
C GLN A 10 -12.75 28.62 -46.65
N ARG A 11 -11.52 29.12 -46.43
CA ARG A 11 -10.37 28.28 -46.06
C ARG A 11 -10.48 27.79 -44.63
N CYS A 12 -10.90 28.63 -43.69
CA CYS A 12 -11.15 28.23 -42.31
C CYS A 12 -12.29 27.21 -42.21
N LEU A 13 -13.41 27.41 -42.92
CA LEU A 13 -14.53 26.46 -42.97
C LEU A 13 -14.12 25.10 -43.54
N ASN A 14 -13.27 25.08 -44.56
CA ASN A 14 -12.73 23.84 -45.13
C ASN A 14 -11.72 23.15 -44.20
N ILE A 15 -10.90 23.91 -43.45
CA ILE A 15 -9.96 23.36 -42.47
C ILE A 15 -10.71 22.80 -41.26
N VAL A 16 -11.66 23.57 -40.73
CA VAL A 16 -12.53 23.16 -39.60
C VAL A 16 -13.34 21.92 -40.00
N GLY A 17 -13.94 21.89 -41.19
CA GLY A 17 -14.69 20.73 -41.71
C GLY A 17 -13.85 19.48 -42.00
N ARG A 18 -12.53 19.63 -42.18
CA ARG A 18 -11.58 18.52 -42.36
C ARG A 18 -10.97 18.05 -41.04
N LEU A 19 -10.91 18.94 -40.04
CA LEU A 19 -10.38 18.66 -38.70
C LEU A 19 -11.46 18.08 -37.77
N THR A 20 -12.72 18.48 -37.92
CA THR A 20 -13.85 17.94 -37.14
C THR A 20 -14.01 16.42 -37.26
N PRO A 21 -13.97 15.77 -38.45
CA PRO A 21 -14.06 14.31 -38.52
C PRO A 21 -12.84 13.63 -37.90
N VAL A 22 -11.65 14.22 -37.98
CA VAL A 22 -10.42 13.66 -37.36
C VAL A 22 -10.50 13.71 -35.84
N LEU A 23 -10.99 14.82 -35.27
CA LEU A 23 -11.19 14.97 -33.83
C LEU A 23 -12.31 14.08 -33.28
N LEU A 24 -13.37 13.87 -34.06
CA LEU A 24 -14.45 12.95 -33.68
C LEU A 24 -13.96 11.49 -33.72
N LEU A 25 -13.21 11.11 -34.75
CA LEU A 25 -12.64 9.77 -34.88
C LEU A 25 -11.61 9.47 -33.78
N SER A 26 -10.76 10.44 -33.41
CA SER A 26 -9.79 10.26 -32.33
C SER A 26 -10.46 10.15 -30.95
N SER A 27 -11.53 10.91 -30.72
CA SER A 27 -12.34 10.81 -29.49
C SER A 27 -13.06 9.46 -29.36
N ILE A 28 -13.64 8.96 -30.46
CA ILE A 28 -14.25 7.62 -30.51
C ILE A 28 -13.20 6.53 -30.29
N ALA A 29 -12.02 6.65 -30.89
CA ALA A 29 -10.92 5.71 -30.66
C ALA A 29 -10.45 5.72 -29.19
N ALA A 30 -10.29 6.89 -28.58
CA ALA A 30 -9.86 7.00 -27.19
C ALA A 30 -10.90 6.42 -26.21
N THR A 31 -12.18 6.69 -26.43
CA THR A 31 -13.27 6.17 -25.59
C THR A 31 -13.46 4.66 -25.74
N THR A 32 -13.32 4.11 -26.95
CA THR A 32 -13.37 2.65 -27.17
C THR A 32 -12.17 1.94 -26.56
N ILE A 33 -10.96 2.50 -26.66
CA ILE A 33 -9.76 1.97 -26.02
C ILE A 33 -9.91 2.00 -24.49
N PHE A 34 -10.35 3.12 -23.92
CA PHE A 34 -10.57 3.25 -22.47
C PHE A 34 -11.65 2.28 -21.97
N SER A 35 -12.77 2.16 -22.71
CA SER A 35 -13.84 1.22 -22.39
C SER A 35 -13.37 -0.23 -22.49
N PHE A 36 -12.52 -0.57 -23.47
CA PHE A 36 -11.90 -1.89 -23.59
C PHE A 36 -11.00 -2.19 -22.39
N TYR A 37 -10.21 -1.22 -21.92
CA TYR A 37 -9.41 -1.38 -20.69
C TYR A 37 -10.25 -1.50 -19.42
N LEU A 38 -11.44 -0.89 -19.37
CA LEU A 38 -12.37 -1.04 -18.25
C LEU A 38 -13.13 -2.37 -18.27
N ILE A 39 -13.49 -2.87 -19.46
CA ILE A 39 -14.21 -4.14 -19.63
C ILE A 39 -13.25 -5.34 -19.54
N PHE A 40 -12.02 -5.16 -20.01
CA PHE A 40 -10.91 -6.11 -19.88
C PHE A 40 -9.80 -5.51 -19.01
N PRO A 41 -10.04 -5.30 -17.70
CA PRO A 41 -8.91 -5.06 -16.80
C PRO A 41 -8.02 -6.30 -16.93
N ASN A 42 -6.72 -6.07 -17.18
CA ASN A 42 -5.65 -7.05 -17.43
C ASN A 42 -5.94 -8.53 -17.09
N PRO A 43 -5.38 -9.48 -17.86
CA PRO A 43 -5.51 -10.91 -17.63
C PRO A 43 -4.72 -11.32 -16.38
N PHE A 44 -5.23 -10.97 -15.20
CA PHE A 44 -4.91 -11.71 -14.00
C PHE A 44 -5.67 -13.03 -14.13
N PRO A 45 -4.99 -14.17 -14.25
CA PRO A 45 -5.67 -15.45 -14.05
C PRO A 45 -6.33 -15.35 -12.68
N GLY A 46 -7.66 -15.47 -12.68
CA GLY A 46 -8.45 -15.41 -11.47
C GLY A 46 -7.77 -16.29 -10.43
N ILE A 47 -7.46 -15.70 -9.28
CA ILE A 47 -7.02 -16.45 -8.12
C ILE A 47 -8.03 -17.59 -7.98
N PRO A 48 -7.61 -18.86 -8.11
CA PRO A 48 -8.50 -19.97 -7.85
C PRO A 48 -9.06 -19.72 -6.45
N LYS A 49 -10.39 -19.69 -6.32
CA LYS A 49 -11.04 -19.80 -5.01
C LYS A 49 -10.73 -21.20 -4.49
N HIS A 50 -9.49 -21.42 -4.08
CA HIS A 50 -9.19 -22.47 -3.14
C HIS A 50 -9.83 -21.99 -1.86
N ASP A 51 -10.87 -22.70 -1.46
CA ASP A 51 -11.61 -22.52 -0.22
C ASP A 51 -10.64 -22.03 0.87
N LEU A 52 -10.96 -20.88 1.47
CA LEU A 52 -10.40 -20.45 2.75
C LEU A 52 -10.97 -21.37 3.85
N GLN A 53 -10.74 -22.67 3.72
CA GLN A 53 -10.53 -23.50 4.87
C GLN A 53 -9.19 -23.07 5.43
N VAL A 54 -9.24 -22.14 6.38
CA VAL A 54 -8.18 -21.94 7.34
C VAL A 54 -8.06 -23.26 8.11
N GLN A 55 -7.39 -24.26 7.52
CA GLN A 55 -6.71 -25.27 8.29
C GLN A 55 -5.64 -24.49 9.04
N HIS A 56 -5.89 -24.24 10.33
CA HIS A 56 -4.85 -24.05 11.32
C HIS A 56 -3.92 -25.26 11.26
N LYS A 57 -3.06 -25.32 10.24
CA LYS A 57 -1.87 -26.14 10.28
C LYS A 57 -0.96 -25.35 11.17
N SER A 58 -1.10 -25.59 12.48
CA SER A 58 -0.19 -25.10 13.50
C SER A 58 1.21 -25.18 12.93
N LEU A 59 1.83 -24.02 12.72
CA LEU A 59 3.24 -23.96 12.46
C LEU A 59 3.87 -24.64 13.67
N SER A 60 4.29 -25.88 13.52
CA SER A 60 5.02 -26.61 14.55
C SER A 60 6.41 -26.00 14.60
N ILE A 61 6.48 -24.75 15.07
CA ILE A 61 7.66 -24.26 15.75
C ILE A 61 7.80 -25.23 16.92
N GLN A 62 8.90 -25.98 16.96
CA GLN A 62 9.25 -26.79 18.11
C GLN A 62 9.58 -25.86 19.28
N THR A 63 8.56 -25.25 19.85
CA THR A 63 8.60 -24.65 21.16
C THR A 63 8.17 -25.74 22.11
N HIS A 64 8.95 -25.95 23.16
CA HIS A 64 8.42 -26.36 24.46
C HIS A 64 7.34 -25.33 24.84
N GLN A 65 6.16 -25.46 24.27
CA GLN A 65 5.07 -24.52 24.41
C GLN A 65 4.13 -25.09 25.47
N ASP A 66 4.47 -24.72 26.70
CA ASP A 66 3.57 -24.69 27.83
C ASP A 66 2.22 -24.09 27.39
N HIS A 67 1.16 -24.57 28.02
CA HIS A 67 -0.25 -24.46 27.69
C HIS A 67 -0.82 -23.02 27.70
N THR A 68 0.06 -22.00 27.72
CA THR A 68 -0.21 -20.59 28.03
C THR A 68 -0.50 -19.71 26.80
N ILE A 69 -0.05 -20.08 25.59
CA ILE A 69 -0.30 -19.25 24.38
C ILE A 69 -1.77 -19.27 23.94
N LEU A 70 -2.56 -20.28 24.32
CA LEU A 70 -3.99 -20.35 23.99
C LEU A 70 -4.83 -19.24 24.65
N ASN A 71 -4.30 -18.54 25.66
CA ASN A 71 -5.00 -17.48 26.39
C ASN A 71 -4.33 -16.09 26.28
N CYS A 72 -3.41 -15.87 25.34
CA CYS A 72 -2.80 -14.55 25.20
C CYS A 72 -3.68 -13.60 24.38
N ASP A 73 -4.44 -12.74 25.07
CA ASP A 73 -5.06 -11.58 24.44
C ASP A 73 -3.99 -10.53 24.10
N LEU A 74 -3.76 -10.31 22.81
CA LEU A 74 -2.78 -9.35 22.31
C LEU A 74 -3.22 -7.88 22.47
N PHE A 75 -4.50 -7.64 22.73
CA PHE A 75 -5.10 -6.32 22.78
C PHE A 75 -5.27 -5.80 24.22
N SER A 76 -5.18 -6.68 25.23
CA SER A 76 -5.10 -6.28 26.64
C SER A 76 -3.65 -6.25 27.12
N GLY A 77 -3.23 -5.11 27.66
CA GLY A 77 -1.82 -4.89 27.97
C GLY A 77 -1.52 -3.47 28.42
N THR A 78 -0.23 -3.19 28.56
CA THR A 78 0.26 -1.88 28.94
C THR A 78 1.42 -1.45 28.06
N TRP A 79 1.58 -0.13 27.93
CA TRP A 79 2.78 0.44 27.35
C TRP A 79 3.90 0.43 28.39
N ILE A 80 5.03 -0.17 28.03
CA ILE A 80 6.23 -0.21 28.85
C ILE A 80 7.38 0.51 28.16
N ARG A 81 8.32 1.02 28.97
CA ARG A 81 9.57 1.60 28.46
C ARG A 81 10.48 0.49 27.94
N ASP A 82 11.10 0.77 26.80
CA ASP A 82 11.96 -0.16 26.10
C ASP A 82 13.25 0.54 25.67
N LEU A 83 14.37 0.13 26.28
CA LEU A 83 15.67 0.74 26.05
C LEU A 83 16.28 0.36 24.69
N GLU A 84 15.82 -0.73 24.06
CA GLU A 84 16.23 -1.07 22.69
C GLU A 84 15.56 -0.13 21.66
N GLY A 85 14.42 0.47 22.01
CA GLY A 85 13.72 1.47 21.21
C GLY A 85 13.13 0.94 19.90
N SER A 86 12.87 1.88 18.98
CA SER A 86 12.37 1.56 17.64
C SER A 86 13.38 0.72 16.86
N ARG A 87 12.87 -0.30 16.14
CA ARG A 87 13.69 -1.20 15.32
C ARG A 87 14.30 -0.51 14.10
N TYR A 88 13.71 0.59 13.66
CA TYR A 88 14.22 1.42 12.58
C TYR A 88 14.30 2.88 13.01
N THR A 89 15.17 3.62 12.34
CA THR A 89 15.33 5.06 12.46
C THR A 89 15.07 5.73 11.10
N ASN A 90 15.01 7.06 11.09
CA ASN A 90 14.90 7.82 9.85
C ASN A 90 16.13 7.67 8.94
N SER A 91 17.26 7.17 9.45
CA SER A 91 18.46 6.88 8.65
C SER A 91 18.55 5.43 8.20
N SER A 92 17.94 4.48 8.93
CA SER A 92 17.96 3.06 8.56
C SER A 92 16.87 2.69 7.55
N CYS A 93 15.78 3.47 7.46
CA CYS A 93 14.69 3.22 6.53
C CYS A 93 14.70 4.21 5.35
N ALA A 94 15.15 3.75 4.18
CA ALA A 94 15.14 4.55 2.95
C ALA A 94 13.74 4.78 2.38
N THR A 95 12.77 3.92 2.71
CA THR A 95 11.38 4.02 2.22
C THR A 95 10.49 4.92 3.06
N LEU A 96 11.00 5.45 4.18
CA LEU A 96 10.21 6.29 5.07
C LEU A 96 9.86 7.61 4.35
N PRO A 97 8.58 7.95 4.17
CA PRO A 97 8.21 9.21 3.52
C PRO A 97 8.71 10.40 4.32
N GLU A 98 9.16 11.44 3.60
CA GLU A 98 9.65 12.66 4.25
C GLU A 98 8.63 13.27 5.21
N SER A 99 7.34 13.27 4.85
CA SER A 99 6.25 13.74 5.71
C SER A 99 6.11 12.99 7.04
N LYS A 100 6.80 11.85 7.22
CA LYS A 100 6.84 11.05 8.45
C LYS A 100 8.15 11.20 9.23
N ASN A 101 9.11 11.99 8.74
CA ASN A 101 10.37 12.25 9.40
C ASN A 101 10.20 13.34 10.49
N CYS A 102 9.72 12.96 11.67
CA CYS A 102 9.45 13.93 12.75
C CYS A 102 10.69 14.74 13.17
N PHE A 103 11.89 14.13 13.19
CA PHE A 103 13.12 14.82 13.56
C PHE A 103 13.48 15.91 12.56
N LYS A 104 13.31 15.66 11.25
CA LYS A 104 13.50 16.68 10.21
C LYS A 104 12.49 17.82 10.31
N HIS A 105 11.30 17.55 10.84
CA HIS A 105 10.25 18.55 11.06
C HIS A 105 10.28 19.17 12.47
N GLY A 106 11.42 19.15 13.15
CA GLY A 106 11.67 19.93 14.37
C GLY A 106 11.29 19.25 15.69
N ARG A 107 10.87 17.98 15.68
CA ARG A 107 10.69 17.22 16.93
C ARG A 107 12.04 16.84 17.52
N MET A 108 12.31 17.20 18.77
CA MET A 108 13.61 16.97 19.43
C MET A 108 13.57 15.87 20.51
N ASP A 109 12.40 15.59 21.09
CA ASP A 109 12.25 14.54 22.09
C ASP A 109 12.34 13.15 21.43
N LYS A 110 13.11 12.23 22.03
CA LYS A 110 13.25 10.85 21.53
C LYS A 110 12.46 9.83 22.34
N GLY A 111 11.88 10.25 23.47
CA GLY A 111 11.22 9.36 24.42
C GLY A 111 10.05 8.59 23.81
N PHE A 112 9.41 9.11 22.75
CA PHE A 112 8.30 8.42 22.10
C PHE A 112 8.71 7.14 21.35
N LEU A 113 9.98 7.01 20.96
CA LEU A 113 10.50 5.82 20.26
C LEU A 113 10.78 4.64 21.20
N ASN A 114 10.76 4.89 22.51
CA ASN A 114 11.17 3.92 23.54
C ASN A 114 9.96 3.32 24.25
N TRP A 115 8.85 3.17 23.54
CA TRP A 115 7.62 2.56 24.04
C TRP A 115 7.36 1.27 23.29
N ARG A 116 7.03 0.23 24.04
CA ARG A 116 6.64 -1.08 23.52
C ARG A 116 5.34 -1.51 24.18
N TRP A 117 4.44 -2.07 23.39
CA TRP A 117 3.24 -2.72 23.88
C TRP A 117 3.59 -4.08 24.49
N LYS A 118 3.17 -4.33 25.74
CA LYS A 118 3.32 -5.62 26.43
C LYS A 118 1.93 -6.17 26.80
N PRO A 119 1.48 -7.26 26.17
CA PRO A 119 0.30 -7.98 26.60
C PRO A 119 0.43 -8.48 28.04
N GLU A 120 -0.68 -8.59 28.76
CA GLU A 120 -0.65 -9.02 30.17
C GLU A 120 -0.27 -10.50 30.32
N SER A 121 -0.74 -11.33 29.39
CA SER A 121 -0.69 -12.79 29.51
C SER A 121 0.46 -13.45 28.73
N CYS A 122 1.23 -12.68 27.95
CA CYS A 122 2.40 -13.21 27.25
C CYS A 122 3.41 -12.14 26.83
N ASP A 123 4.63 -12.57 26.52
CA ASP A 123 5.65 -11.73 25.93
C ASP A 123 5.67 -11.88 24.40
N LEU A 124 5.46 -10.75 23.70
CA LEU A 124 5.57 -10.71 22.24
C LEU A 124 7.03 -10.80 21.80
N PRO A 125 7.42 -11.71 20.90
CA PRO A 125 8.78 -11.71 20.37
C PRO A 125 9.05 -10.42 19.58
N ARG A 126 10.33 -10.06 19.46
CA ARG A 126 10.75 -8.96 18.57
C ARG A 126 10.46 -9.32 17.12
N PHE A 127 10.15 -8.29 16.33
CA PHE A 127 9.97 -8.46 14.90
C PHE A 127 11.27 -8.92 14.24
N ASP A 128 11.19 -10.05 13.54
CA ASP A 128 12.26 -10.62 12.72
C ASP A 128 11.85 -10.52 11.23
N PRO A 129 12.53 -9.70 10.44
CA PRO A 129 12.23 -9.51 9.01
C PRO A 129 12.33 -10.80 8.21
N LYS A 130 13.31 -11.66 8.52
CA LYS A 130 13.55 -12.91 7.78
C LYS A 130 12.41 -13.87 8.01
N ASN A 131 12.02 -14.08 9.27
CA ASN A 131 10.90 -14.96 9.60
C ASN A 131 9.59 -14.48 8.99
N PHE A 132 9.35 -13.15 9.00
CA PHE A 132 8.17 -12.59 8.34
C PHE A 132 8.18 -12.85 6.83
N LEU A 133 9.31 -12.59 6.15
CA LEU A 133 9.44 -12.78 4.71
C LEU A 133 9.32 -14.26 4.29
N GLU A 134 9.86 -15.18 5.09
CA GLU A 134 9.63 -16.62 4.88
C GLU A 134 8.14 -16.98 5.00
N MET A 135 7.46 -16.44 6.02
CA MET A 135 6.03 -16.70 6.26
C MET A 135 5.14 -16.20 5.12
N VAL A 136 5.48 -15.06 4.50
CA VAL A 136 4.68 -14.48 3.40
C VAL A 136 5.22 -14.82 2.01
N ARG A 137 6.23 -15.69 1.91
CA ARG A 137 6.85 -16.06 0.64
C ARG A 137 5.82 -16.64 -0.34
N GLY A 138 5.84 -16.15 -1.57
CA GLY A 138 4.90 -16.56 -2.62
C GLY A 138 3.51 -15.95 -2.51
N ASN A 139 3.23 -15.18 -1.45
CA ASN A 139 1.97 -14.47 -1.26
C ASN A 139 2.10 -12.99 -1.61
N LYS A 140 0.98 -12.36 -1.96
CA LYS A 140 0.87 -10.91 -2.13
C LYS A 140 0.10 -10.35 -0.96
N MET A 141 0.63 -9.30 -0.32
CA MET A 141 -0.02 -8.58 0.77
C MET A 141 -0.44 -7.20 0.29
N ALA A 142 -1.64 -6.77 0.65
CA ALA A 142 -2.16 -5.44 0.34
C ALA A 142 -2.78 -4.81 1.60
N PHE A 143 -2.52 -3.52 1.81
CA PHE A 143 -3.15 -2.72 2.85
C PHE A 143 -4.28 -1.91 2.21
N ILE A 144 -5.52 -2.15 2.64
CA ILE A 144 -6.71 -1.48 2.11
C ILE A 144 -7.32 -0.66 3.23
N GLY A 145 -7.37 0.66 3.05
CA GLY A 145 -7.92 1.57 4.04
C GLY A 145 -7.58 3.02 3.72
N ASP A 146 -7.67 3.87 4.75
CA ASP A 146 -7.36 5.29 4.66
C ASP A 146 -5.87 5.57 4.87
N SER A 147 -5.56 6.81 5.22
CA SER A 147 -4.18 7.23 5.53
C SER A 147 -3.52 6.45 6.67
N VAL A 148 -4.28 5.83 7.59
CA VAL A 148 -3.74 5.00 8.67
C VAL A 148 -3.25 3.67 8.11
N ALA A 149 -3.98 3.05 7.18
CA ALA A 149 -3.52 1.83 6.50
C ALA A 149 -2.20 2.07 5.75
N LYS A 150 -2.06 3.23 5.09
CA LYS A 150 -0.80 3.66 4.49
C LYS A 150 0.33 3.79 5.52
N ASN A 151 0.06 4.36 6.69
CA ASN A 151 1.07 4.48 7.74
C ASN A 151 1.56 3.11 8.23
N HIS A 152 0.66 2.12 8.36
CA HIS A 152 1.03 0.75 8.72
C HIS A 152 1.90 0.09 7.64
N MET A 153 1.55 0.26 6.36
CA MET A 153 2.36 -0.23 5.24
C MET A 153 3.77 0.38 5.24
N ASP A 154 3.86 1.72 5.35
CA ASP A 154 5.15 2.42 5.35
C ASP A 154 6.03 1.95 6.53
N SER A 155 5.44 1.73 7.72
CA SER A 155 6.15 1.20 8.89
C SER A 155 6.63 -0.25 8.69
N LEU A 156 5.80 -1.11 8.10
CA LEU A 156 6.20 -2.49 7.78
C LEU A 156 7.37 -2.51 6.79
N LEU A 157 7.34 -1.70 5.73
CA LEU A 157 8.47 -1.62 4.79
C LEU A 157 9.78 -1.24 5.48
N CYS A 158 9.72 -0.32 6.45
CA CYS A 158 10.90 0.03 7.25
C CYS A 158 11.41 -1.12 8.11
N LEU A 159 10.50 -1.88 8.73
CA LEU A 159 10.87 -3.07 9.49
C LEU A 159 11.51 -4.15 8.61
N LEU A 160 11.06 -4.29 7.37
CA LEU A 160 11.58 -5.27 6.41
C LEU A 160 12.92 -4.86 5.79
N SER A 161 13.31 -3.59 5.89
CA SER A 161 14.54 -3.05 5.31
C SER A 161 15.75 -3.15 6.27
N LEU A 162 15.60 -3.81 7.41
CA LEU A 162 16.62 -3.98 8.45
C LEU A 162 17.58 -5.14 8.18
#